data_AF-A0A928VQ70-F1
#
_entry.id   AF-A0A928VQ70-F1
#
_cell.length_a   1.000
_cell.length_b   1.000
_cell.length_c   1.000
_cell.angle_alpha   90.00
_cell.angle_beta   90.00
_cell.angle_gamma   90.00
#
_symmetry.space_group_name_H-M   'P 1'
#
loop_
_entity.id
_entity.type
_entity.pdbx_description
1 polymer ?
#
loop_
_entity_poly.entity_id
_entity_poly.type
_entity_poly.pdbx_seq_one_letter_code
_entity_poly.pdbx_strand_id
1 'polypeptide(L)'
;MQKFLSLLLSIVLLTGCATSAKDPSRHAPDTVALAKLLPVLEKNKVTNFHYQDWCKLLSYKRGSFVKTPEPDYCRAQPSETPKAFSTKAEADFEQMWQQVKLTRSGVYVISDIRYDAAGKIVYAEFDCTHEFVRQRYVYEPGYKLAADLPHERWNTKINANWYYVREDWN
;
A
#
# COMPACT_ATOMS: atom_id res chain seq x y z
N MET A 1 -31.70 22.98 36.91
CA MET A 1 -31.83 22.89 35.44
C MET A 1 -30.50 22.49 34.85
N GLN A 2 -30.30 21.20 34.60
CA GLN A 2 -29.03 20.61 34.17
C GLN A 2 -29.13 20.39 32.66
N LYS A 3 -28.48 21.26 31.87
CA LYS A 3 -28.49 21.17 30.41
C LYS A 3 -27.53 20.05 29.99
N PHE A 4 -28.10 18.96 29.50
CA PHE A 4 -27.34 17.86 28.90
C PHE A 4 -26.60 18.33 27.65
N LEU A 5 -25.28 18.19 27.70
CA LEU A 5 -24.34 18.44 26.63
C LEU A 5 -24.50 17.34 25.56
N SER A 6 -25.16 17.66 24.45
CA SER A 6 -25.22 16.77 23.29
C SER A 6 -23.94 16.94 22.47
N LEU A 7 -22.92 16.14 22.79
CA LEU A 7 -21.71 16.04 22.00
C LEU A 7 -22.01 15.16 20.78
N LEU A 8 -22.37 15.79 19.65
CA LEU A 8 -22.42 15.16 18.34
C LEU A 8 -21.01 14.72 17.96
N LEU A 9 -20.70 13.46 18.24
CA LEU A 9 -19.49 12.79 17.77
C LEU A 9 -19.69 12.51 16.27
N SER A 10 -19.34 13.47 15.42
CA SER A 10 -19.27 13.25 13.98
C SER A 10 -18.20 12.19 13.70
N ILE A 11 -18.65 10.96 13.45
CA ILE A 11 -17.82 9.88 12.95
C ILE A 11 -17.37 10.29 11.55
N VAL A 12 -16.19 10.89 11.46
CA VAL A 12 -15.48 11.02 10.18
C VAL A 12 -15.05 9.61 9.81
N LEU A 13 -15.83 8.96 8.95
CA LEU A 13 -15.40 7.79 8.20
C LEU A 13 -14.14 8.18 7.45
N LEU A 14 -12.97 7.77 7.95
CA LEU A 14 -11.73 7.73 7.21
C LEU A 14 -11.91 6.66 6.13
N THR A 15 -12.57 7.03 5.03
CA THR A 15 -12.67 6.19 3.86
C THR A 15 -11.27 6.07 3.27
N GLY A 16 -10.69 4.88 3.41
CA GLY A 16 -9.44 4.50 2.76
C GLY A 16 -9.52 4.77 1.25
N CYS A 17 -8.42 5.30 0.73
CA CYS A 17 -8.16 5.82 -0.60
C CYS A 17 -9.19 6.81 -1.18
N ALA A 18 -8.72 8.03 -1.42
CA ALA A 18 -9.52 9.11 -1.96
C ALA A 18 -10.03 8.77 -3.39
N THR A 19 -11.33 8.93 -3.60
CA THR A 19 -12.03 8.58 -4.86
C THR A 19 -11.80 9.56 -6.02
N SER A 20 -11.18 10.71 -5.76
CA SER A 20 -10.90 11.73 -6.78
C SER A 20 -9.41 11.79 -7.06
N ALA A 21 -8.99 11.21 -8.18
CA ALA A 21 -7.59 11.19 -8.60
C ALA A 21 -6.99 12.58 -8.79
N LYS A 22 -7.78 13.67 -8.88
CA LYS A 22 -7.28 14.98 -9.33
C LYS A 22 -6.89 15.95 -8.21
N ASP A 23 -7.11 15.61 -6.94
CA ASP A 23 -6.93 16.55 -5.82
C ASP A 23 -5.81 16.08 -4.86
N PRO A 24 -4.59 16.65 -4.97
CA PRO A 24 -3.46 16.30 -4.11
C PRO A 24 -3.76 16.44 -2.61
N SER A 25 -4.62 17.38 -2.22
CA SER A 25 -4.92 17.65 -0.80
C SER A 25 -5.65 16.49 -0.13
N ARG A 26 -6.42 15.70 -0.90
CA ARG A 26 -7.11 14.50 -0.41
C ARG A 26 -6.17 13.32 -0.18
N HIS A 27 -5.03 13.30 -0.88
CA HIS A 27 -4.06 12.22 -0.83
C HIS A 27 -2.93 12.46 0.18
N ALA A 28 -2.67 13.72 0.54
CA ALA A 28 -1.59 14.06 1.47
C ALA A 28 -1.70 13.34 2.83
N PRO A 29 -2.87 13.25 3.49
CA PRO A 29 -2.99 12.53 4.77
C PRO A 29 -2.60 11.05 4.68
N ASP A 30 -3.00 10.37 3.59
CA ASP A 30 -2.66 8.96 3.35
C ASP A 30 -1.15 8.79 3.20
N THR A 31 -0.48 9.65 2.43
CA THR A 31 0.98 9.57 2.27
C THR A 31 1.75 9.85 3.55
N VAL A 32 1.25 10.72 4.44
CA VAL A 32 1.85 10.94 5.77
C VAL A 32 1.74 9.67 6.62
N ALA A 33 0.61 8.96 6.53
CA ALA A 33 0.42 7.70 7.23
C ALA A 33 1.29 6.58 6.64
N LEU A 34 1.33 6.44 5.32
CA LEU A 34 2.15 5.46 4.60
C LEU A 34 3.65 5.69 4.77
N ALA A 35 4.11 6.94 4.84
CA ALA A 35 5.51 7.26 5.11
C ALA A 35 6.03 6.68 6.43
N LYS A 36 5.15 6.48 7.43
CA LYS A 36 5.50 5.83 8.70
C LYS A 36 5.77 4.33 8.55
N LEU A 37 5.30 3.71 7.46
CA LEU A 37 5.53 2.30 7.17
C LEU A 37 6.89 2.05 6.52
N LEU A 38 7.46 3.04 5.81
CA LEU A 38 8.75 2.89 5.11
C LEU A 38 9.89 2.36 6.00
N PRO A 39 10.13 2.88 7.23
CA PRO A 39 11.19 2.35 8.09
C PRO A 39 10.95 0.89 8.51
N VAL A 40 9.69 0.48 8.64
CA VAL A 40 9.32 -0.91 8.98
C VAL A 40 9.63 -1.85 7.81
N LEU A 41 9.29 -1.44 6.59
CA LEU A 41 9.62 -2.17 5.37
C LEU A 41 11.14 -2.28 5.20
N GLU A 42 11.87 -1.18 5.37
CA GLU A 42 13.35 -1.14 5.31
C GLU A 42 14.01 -2.07 6.32
N LYS A 43 13.54 -2.07 7.57
CA LYS A 43 14.08 -2.91 8.65
C LYS A 43 13.90 -4.41 8.36
N ASN A 44 12.78 -4.77 7.76
CA ASN A 44 12.44 -6.16 7.47
C ASN A 44 12.84 -6.62 6.07
N LYS A 45 13.27 -5.69 5.21
CA LYS A 45 13.55 -5.89 3.78
C LYS A 45 12.38 -6.57 3.10
N VAL A 46 11.18 -6.02 3.30
CA VAL A 46 9.97 -6.49 2.62
C VAL A 46 10.10 -6.18 1.13
N THR A 47 9.74 -7.13 0.28
CA THR A 47 9.65 -6.94 -1.18
C THR A 47 8.21 -7.00 -1.65
N ASN A 48 7.37 -7.83 -1.01
CA ASN A 48 5.93 -7.90 -1.28
C ASN A 48 5.14 -8.14 0.00
N PHE A 49 3.96 -7.54 0.08
CA PHE A 49 2.92 -7.82 1.05
C PHE A 49 1.57 -7.83 0.34
N HIS A 50 0.73 -8.83 0.58
CA HIS A 50 -0.65 -8.89 0.07
C HIS A 50 -1.55 -9.47 1.16
N TYR A 51 -2.63 -8.77 1.48
CA TYR A 51 -3.67 -9.27 2.37
C TYR A 51 -5.08 -9.06 1.82
N GLN A 52 -5.64 -10.10 1.22
CA GLN A 52 -7.04 -10.23 0.87
C GLN A 52 -7.61 -11.53 1.42
N ASP A 53 -8.93 -11.68 1.42
CA ASP A 53 -9.65 -12.86 1.90
C ASP A 53 -9.20 -14.16 1.19
N TRP A 54 -8.82 -14.09 -0.08
CA TRP A 54 -8.28 -15.20 -0.86
C TRP A 54 -6.73 -15.20 -1.00
N CYS A 55 -6.02 -14.19 -0.50
CA CYS A 55 -4.56 -14.10 -0.66
C CYS A 55 -3.85 -13.57 0.58
N LYS A 56 -2.93 -14.37 1.13
CA LYS A 56 -1.85 -13.89 1.99
C LYS A 56 -0.53 -14.09 1.29
N LEU A 57 0.26 -13.04 1.15
CA LEU A 57 1.63 -13.08 0.64
C LEU A 57 2.55 -12.21 1.50
N LEU A 58 3.73 -12.72 1.85
CA LEU A 58 4.81 -11.93 2.40
C LEU A 58 6.15 -12.41 1.84
N SER A 59 6.82 -11.51 1.13
CA SER A 59 8.21 -11.68 0.70
C SER A 59 9.10 -10.70 1.46
N TYR A 60 10.14 -11.24 2.10
CA TYR A 60 11.06 -10.47 2.95
C TYR A 60 12.38 -11.21 3.15
N LYS A 61 13.27 -10.68 4.01
CA LYS A 61 14.62 -11.26 4.24
C LYS A 61 14.69 -12.75 4.61
N ARG A 62 13.60 -13.38 5.07
CA ARG A 62 13.57 -14.81 5.42
C ARG A 62 12.98 -15.71 4.32
N GLY A 63 12.63 -15.13 3.17
CA GLY A 63 12.03 -15.82 2.04
C GLY A 63 10.65 -15.26 1.67
N SER A 64 10.03 -15.93 0.71
CA SER A 64 8.67 -15.64 0.24
C SER A 64 7.70 -16.71 0.73
N PHE A 65 6.54 -16.28 1.23
CA PHE A 65 5.52 -17.14 1.82
C PHE A 65 4.15 -16.77 1.28
N VAL A 66 3.38 -17.76 0.85
CA VAL A 66 2.05 -17.57 0.25
C VAL A 66 1.03 -18.54 0.84
N LYS A 67 -0.21 -18.08 0.95
CA LYS A 67 -1.39 -18.89 1.23
C LYS A 67 -2.54 -18.35 0.38
N THR A 68 -2.98 -19.16 -0.58
CA THR A 68 -4.02 -18.77 -1.55
C THR A 68 -4.66 -20.01 -2.18
N PRO A 69 -5.96 -20.00 -2.51
CA PRO A 69 -6.55 -20.96 -3.45
C PRO A 69 -6.31 -20.56 -4.92
N GLU A 70 -5.80 -19.35 -5.19
CA GLU A 70 -5.67 -18.74 -6.52
C GLU A 70 -4.21 -18.33 -6.80
N PRO A 71 -3.32 -19.29 -7.06
CA PRO A 71 -1.88 -19.02 -7.21
C PRO A 71 -1.55 -18.09 -8.37
N ASP A 72 -2.43 -18.02 -9.38
CA ASP A 72 -2.23 -17.15 -10.53
C ASP A 72 -2.47 -15.67 -10.25
N TYR A 73 -3.19 -15.34 -9.18
CA TYR A 73 -3.54 -13.97 -8.82
C TYR A 73 -2.85 -13.48 -7.53
N CYS A 74 -2.35 -14.40 -6.70
CA CYS A 74 -1.60 -14.12 -5.47
C CYS A 74 -0.12 -14.47 -5.66
N ARG A 75 0.59 -13.68 -6.47
CA ARG A 75 1.97 -14.00 -6.89
C ARG A 75 3.03 -13.17 -6.17
N ALA A 76 4.12 -13.85 -5.82
CA ALA A 76 5.39 -13.23 -5.48
C ALA A 76 6.07 -12.65 -6.73
N GLN A 77 7.23 -12.00 -6.54
CA GLN A 77 8.05 -11.55 -7.68
C GLN A 77 8.47 -12.76 -8.54
N PRO A 78 8.61 -12.63 -9.87
CA PRO A 78 8.93 -13.76 -10.75
C PRO A 78 10.20 -14.55 -10.36
N SER A 79 11.15 -13.91 -9.69
CA SER A 79 12.39 -14.53 -9.20
C SER A 79 12.23 -15.29 -7.88
N GLU A 80 11.07 -15.21 -7.23
CA GLU A 80 10.81 -15.82 -5.93
C GLU A 80 9.99 -17.11 -6.08
N THR A 81 10.39 -18.17 -5.37
CA THR A 81 9.57 -19.38 -5.22
C THR A 81 8.92 -19.38 -3.84
N PRO A 82 7.64 -19.00 -3.72
CA PRO A 82 6.99 -18.87 -2.42
C PRO A 82 6.75 -20.24 -1.77
N LYS A 83 6.82 -20.28 -0.44
CA LYS A 83 6.58 -21.48 0.38
C LYS A 83 5.27 -21.32 1.16
N ALA A 84 4.75 -22.42 1.72
CA ALA A 84 3.66 -22.33 2.69
C ALA A 84 4.11 -21.55 3.94
N PHE A 85 3.17 -20.85 4.57
CA PHE A 85 3.42 -20.14 5.83
C PHE A 85 3.84 -21.09 6.94
N SER A 86 5.00 -20.83 7.52
CA SER A 86 5.40 -21.40 8.82
C SER A 86 4.79 -20.59 9.96
N THR A 87 4.77 -21.12 11.19
CA THR A 87 4.33 -20.39 12.39
C THR A 87 5.03 -19.04 12.55
N LYS A 88 6.34 -18.98 12.25
CA LYS A 88 7.11 -17.74 12.34
C LYS A 88 6.73 -16.74 11.23
N ALA A 89 6.54 -17.23 10.00
CA ALA A 89 6.11 -16.37 8.90
C ALA A 89 4.69 -15.82 9.13
N GLU A 90 3.80 -16.60 9.73
CA GLU A 90 2.45 -16.14 10.10
C GLU A 90 2.55 -15.02 11.15
N ALA A 91 3.37 -15.19 12.19
CA ALA A 91 3.57 -14.14 13.19
C ALA A 91 4.17 -12.86 12.57
N ASP A 92 5.12 -12.98 11.65
CA ASP A 92 5.73 -11.84 10.96
C ASP A 92 4.73 -11.14 10.03
N PHE A 93 3.89 -11.91 9.35
CA PHE A 93 2.79 -11.40 8.53
C PHE A 93 1.81 -10.60 9.37
N GLU A 94 1.33 -11.18 10.48
CA GLU A 94 0.36 -10.50 11.34
C GLU A 94 0.93 -9.22 11.94
N GLN A 95 2.22 -9.22 12.33
CA GLN A 95 2.90 -8.01 12.75
C GLN A 95 2.93 -6.93 11.66
N MET A 96 3.29 -7.30 10.43
CA MET A 96 3.28 -6.38 9.29
C MET A 96 1.86 -5.85 9.02
N TRP A 97 0.87 -6.73 9.04
CA TRP A 97 -0.52 -6.37 8.84
C TRP A 97 -1.03 -5.38 9.90
N GLN A 98 -0.64 -5.54 11.17
CA GLN A 98 -0.96 -4.52 12.18
C GLN A 98 -0.37 -3.16 11.81
N GLN A 99 0.87 -3.10 11.30
CA GLN A 99 1.49 -1.84 10.88
C GLN A 99 0.76 -1.21 9.69
N VAL A 100 0.34 -2.01 8.72
CA VAL A 100 -0.47 -1.54 7.58
C VAL A 100 -1.81 -0.98 8.06
N LYS A 101 -2.53 -1.68 8.93
CA LYS A 101 -3.81 -1.20 9.48
C LYS A 101 -3.70 0.13 10.22
N LEU A 102 -2.59 0.38 10.92
CA LEU A 102 -2.36 1.65 11.61
C LEU A 102 -2.32 2.85 10.65
N THR A 103 -2.03 2.62 9.37
CA THR A 103 -2.05 3.69 8.36
C THR A 103 -3.46 4.15 8.01
N ARG A 104 -4.48 3.30 8.20
CA ARG A 104 -5.89 3.54 7.81
C ARG A 104 -6.08 3.96 6.33
N SER A 105 -5.07 3.68 5.49
CA SER A 105 -5.05 4.07 4.09
C SER A 105 -5.94 3.19 3.20
N GLY A 106 -6.35 2.01 3.68
CA GLY A 106 -7.05 1.02 2.84
C GLY A 106 -6.12 0.20 1.95
N VAL A 107 -4.80 0.32 2.13
CA VAL A 107 -3.81 -0.48 1.42
C VAL A 107 -3.88 -1.93 1.83
N TYR A 108 -3.91 -2.83 0.84
CA TYR A 108 -3.89 -4.27 1.03
C TYR A 108 -2.78 -4.97 0.22
N VAL A 109 -2.17 -4.31 -0.77
CA VAL A 109 -0.95 -4.76 -1.45
C VAL A 109 0.14 -3.71 -1.32
N ILE A 110 1.36 -4.18 -1.06
CA ILE A 110 2.59 -3.39 -1.16
C ILE A 110 3.53 -4.18 -2.05
N SER A 111 3.95 -3.59 -3.17
CA SER A 111 4.62 -4.30 -4.25
C SER A 111 5.76 -3.47 -4.85
N ASP A 112 6.54 -4.12 -5.70
CA ASP A 112 7.65 -3.55 -6.46
C ASP A 112 8.66 -2.75 -5.61
N ILE A 113 8.86 -3.15 -4.35
CA ILE A 113 9.74 -2.42 -3.45
C ILE A 113 11.20 -2.56 -3.91
N ARG A 114 11.82 -1.43 -4.27
CA ARG A 114 13.23 -1.35 -4.68
C ARG A 114 14.04 -0.62 -3.62
N TYR A 115 15.25 -1.14 -3.37
CA TYR A 115 16.18 -0.61 -2.39
C TYR A 115 17.45 -0.11 -3.06
N ASP A 116 18.04 0.96 -2.55
CA ASP A 116 19.42 1.35 -2.88
C ASP A 116 20.45 0.47 -2.15
N ALA A 117 21.74 0.74 -2.42
CA ALA A 117 22.85 0.03 -1.78
C ALA A 117 22.94 0.25 -0.25
N ALA A 118 22.40 1.35 0.26
CA ALA A 118 22.29 1.62 1.70
C ALA A 118 21.07 0.90 2.33
N GLY A 119 20.25 0.24 1.52
CA GLY A 119 19.05 -0.44 1.93
C GLY A 119 17.89 0.50 2.22
N LYS A 120 17.91 1.72 1.67
CA LYS A 120 16.78 2.67 1.69
C LYS A 120 15.84 2.39 0.55
N ILE A 121 14.54 2.53 0.80
CA ILE A 121 13.54 2.40 -0.26
C ILE A 121 13.72 3.56 -1.23
N VAL A 122 13.82 3.25 -2.52
CA VAL A 122 13.83 4.23 -3.62
C VAL A 122 12.57 4.14 -4.46
N TYR A 123 11.83 3.05 -4.36
CA TYR A 123 10.53 2.87 -4.99
C TYR A 123 9.67 1.90 -4.19
N ALA A 124 8.38 2.19 -4.05
CA ALA A 124 7.39 1.25 -3.55
C ALA A 124 5.99 1.63 -4.03
N GLU A 125 5.17 0.64 -4.35
CA GLU A 125 3.75 0.82 -4.67
C GLU A 125 2.89 0.33 -3.51
N PHE A 126 1.79 1.03 -3.26
CA PHE A 126 0.82 0.73 -2.22
C PHE A 126 -0.58 0.75 -2.85
N ASP A 127 -1.09 -0.42 -3.21
CA ASP A 127 -2.39 -0.53 -3.89
C ASP A 127 -3.55 -0.54 -2.88
N CYS A 128 -4.61 0.18 -3.25
CA CYS A 128 -5.82 0.33 -2.44
C CYS A 128 -7.12 -0.15 -3.08
N THR A 129 -7.09 -0.75 -4.27
CA THR A 129 -8.33 -0.92 -5.06
C THR A 129 -9.06 -2.24 -4.86
N HIS A 130 -10.39 -2.18 -4.86
CA HIS A 130 -11.21 -3.35 -5.13
C HIS A 130 -11.87 -3.16 -6.49
N GLU A 131 -11.57 -4.07 -7.42
CA GLU A 131 -12.26 -4.33 -8.70
C GLU A 131 -12.31 -3.18 -9.74
N PHE A 132 -12.00 -3.53 -11.00
CA PHE A 132 -12.13 -2.73 -12.25
C PHE A 132 -11.38 -1.39 -12.39
N VAL A 133 -10.86 -0.82 -11.32
CA VAL A 133 -9.94 0.32 -11.34
C VAL A 133 -8.67 -0.10 -10.61
N ARG A 134 -7.50 0.42 -11.00
CA ARG A 134 -6.28 0.30 -10.20
C ARG A 134 -5.91 1.66 -9.63
N GLN A 135 -5.77 1.71 -8.32
CA GLN A 135 -5.52 2.88 -7.50
C GLN A 135 -4.38 2.54 -6.56
N ARG A 136 -3.30 3.31 -6.66
CA ARG A 136 -2.10 3.08 -5.87
C ARG A 136 -1.40 4.38 -5.51
N TYR A 137 -0.85 4.41 -4.31
CA TYR A 137 0.15 5.41 -3.94
C TYR A 137 1.52 4.89 -4.36
N VAL A 138 2.33 5.74 -4.97
CA VAL A 138 3.70 5.40 -5.34
C VAL A 138 4.65 6.34 -4.60
N TYR A 139 5.58 5.73 -3.87
CA TYR A 139 6.72 6.40 -3.29
C TYR A 139 7.89 6.29 -4.26
N GLU A 140 8.36 7.43 -4.77
CA GLU A 140 9.54 7.54 -5.62
C GLU A 140 10.16 8.94 -5.43
N PRO A 141 11.13 9.09 -4.51
CA PRO A 141 11.81 10.36 -4.27
C PRO A 141 12.40 10.97 -5.53
N GLY A 142 12.05 12.22 -5.81
CA GLY A 142 12.56 12.96 -6.96
C GLY A 142 11.89 12.61 -8.30
N TYR A 143 10.83 11.81 -8.29
CA TYR A 143 10.09 11.48 -9.50
C TYR A 143 9.52 12.72 -10.19
N LYS A 144 9.61 12.70 -11.52
CA LYS A 144 9.01 13.70 -12.41
C LYS A 144 7.94 13.00 -13.23
N LEU A 145 6.70 13.47 -13.11
CA LEU A 145 5.60 12.99 -13.93
C LEU A 145 5.90 13.22 -15.40
N ALA A 146 5.73 12.17 -16.21
CA ALA A 146 5.73 12.31 -17.66
C ALA A 146 4.59 13.27 -18.09
N ALA A 147 4.87 14.11 -19.08
CA ALA A 147 3.88 15.04 -19.62
C ALA A 147 2.74 14.30 -20.36
N ASP A 148 3.09 13.20 -21.03
CA ASP A 148 2.18 12.38 -21.83
C ASP A 148 1.99 11.03 -21.14
N LEU A 149 0.81 10.82 -20.55
CA LEU A 149 0.37 9.53 -20.04
C LEU A 149 -0.75 9.00 -20.92
N PRO A 150 -0.89 7.67 -21.06
CA PRO A 150 -2.05 7.07 -21.72
C PRO A 150 -3.35 7.63 -21.15
N HIS A 151 -4.38 7.82 -21.98
CA HIS A 151 -5.66 8.43 -21.58
C HIS A 151 -6.34 7.73 -20.39
N GLU A 152 -6.07 6.44 -20.20
CA GLU A 152 -6.59 5.58 -19.14
C GLU A 152 -5.81 5.67 -17.82
N ARG A 153 -4.68 6.39 -17.78
CA ARG A 153 -3.80 6.52 -16.62
C ARG A 153 -3.68 7.97 -16.18
N TRP A 154 -4.13 8.26 -14.97
CA TRP A 154 -3.96 9.55 -14.32
C TRP A 154 -2.96 9.43 -13.19
N ASN A 155 -1.88 10.20 -13.28
CA ASN A 155 -0.94 10.35 -12.19
C ASN A 155 -1.08 11.74 -11.59
N THR A 156 -1.17 11.82 -10.26
CA THR A 156 -1.31 13.07 -9.52
C THR A 156 -0.18 13.22 -8.53
N LYS A 157 0.65 14.25 -8.74
CA LYS A 157 1.72 14.57 -7.81
C LYS A 157 1.14 14.99 -6.48
N ILE A 158 1.61 14.38 -5.40
CA ILE A 158 1.21 14.73 -4.03
C ILE A 158 2.28 15.64 -3.43
N ASN A 159 3.55 15.23 -3.51
CA ASN A 159 4.70 16.01 -3.06
C ASN A 159 5.99 15.60 -3.82
N ALA A 160 7.17 15.92 -3.29
CA ALA A 160 8.45 15.60 -3.93
C ALA A 160 8.79 14.10 -3.97
N ASN A 161 8.12 13.29 -3.13
CA ASN A 161 8.42 11.86 -2.95
C ASN A 161 7.26 10.95 -3.30
N TRP A 162 6.05 11.50 -3.43
CA TRP A 162 4.83 10.71 -3.60
C TRP A 162 4.00 11.22 -4.77
N TYR A 163 3.42 10.27 -5.48
CA TYR A 163 2.34 10.52 -6.43
C TYR A 163 1.27 9.43 -6.31
N TYR A 164 0.06 9.77 -6.71
CA TYR A 164 -1.07 8.86 -6.81
C TYR A 164 -1.23 8.42 -8.26
N VAL A 165 -1.57 7.15 -8.48
CA VAL A 165 -1.91 6.61 -9.79
C VAL A 165 -3.33 6.07 -9.75
N ARG A 166 -4.12 6.46 -10.75
CA ARG A 166 -5.41 5.83 -11.08
C ARG A 166 -5.35 5.34 -12.51
N GLU A 167 -5.68 4.07 -12.72
CA GLU A 167 -5.79 3.43 -14.03
C GLU A 167 -7.20 2.85 -14.18
N ASP A 168 -7.90 3.24 -15.23
CA ASP A 168 -9.16 2.63 -15.65
C ASP A 168 -8.84 1.56 -16.70
N TRP A 169 -9.41 0.37 -16.57
CA TRP A 169 -9.18 -0.74 -17.51
C TRP A 169 -10.37 -0.97 -18.46
N ASN A 170 -11.31 -0.01 -18.53
CA ASN A 170 -12.42 0.00 -19.48
C ASN A 170 -12.07 0.64 -20.82
#